data_AF-A0A9D2UM67-F1
#
_entry.id   AF-A0A9D2UM67-F1
#
_cell.length_a   1.000
_cell.length_b   1.000
_cell.length_c   1.000
_cell.angle_alpha   90.00
_cell.angle_beta   90.00
_cell.angle_gamma   90.00
#
_symmetry.space_group_name_H-M   'P 1'
#
loop_
_entity.id
_entity.type
_entity.pdbx_description
1 polymer ?
#
loop_
_entity_poly.entity_id
_entity_poly.type
_entity_poly.pdbx_seq_one_letter_code
_entity_poly.pdbx_strand_id
1 'polypeptide(L)'
;MTKDKDFKKLVRTRMLATGENYTTARSTLLAEHATPDQTAEAGNGPTADPQIEQFRTKTLRTFMPDGRITAIPTKRRALVVILIEVLKALDADKVYEEKELNGILGDFHPDFALLRRELIDYRLLERNSHTGQYWVNPTPPVHTGSQAQEMAGLEVFLR
;
A
#
# COMPACT_ATOMS: atom_id res chain seq x y z
N MET A 1 2.19 -22.79 19.04
CA MET A 1 1.15 -23.71 19.56
C MET A 1 0.35 -22.91 20.59
N THR A 2 -0.93 -22.54 20.51
CA THR A 2 -2.07 -23.11 19.76
C THR A 2 -3.26 -22.12 19.74
N LYS A 3 -3.09 -20.85 19.34
CA LYS A 3 -4.22 -19.87 19.34
C LYS A 3 -5.39 -20.23 18.40
N ASP A 4 -5.17 -21.15 17.46
CA ASP A 4 -6.14 -21.51 16.41
C ASP A 4 -7.15 -22.60 16.84
N LYS A 5 -6.83 -23.42 17.86
CA LYS A 5 -7.69 -24.55 18.27
C LYS A 5 -8.91 -24.09 19.07
N ASP A 6 -8.74 -23.11 19.96
CA ASP A 6 -9.82 -22.59 20.80
C ASP A 6 -10.86 -21.84 19.98
N PHE A 7 -10.41 -21.06 18.99
CA PHE A 7 -11.30 -20.33 18.10
C PHE A 7 -12.16 -21.25 17.23
N LYS A 8 -11.57 -22.32 16.66
CA LYS A 8 -12.34 -23.32 15.89
C LYS A 8 -13.38 -24.06 16.74
N LYS A 9 -13.14 -24.27 18.04
CA LYS A 9 -14.14 -24.83 18.94
C LYS A 9 -15.31 -23.86 19.12
N LEU A 10 -15.05 -22.57 19.33
CA LEU A 10 -16.09 -21.55 19.48
C LEU A 10 -16.98 -21.43 18.24
N VAL A 11 -16.36 -21.41 17.04
CA VAL A 11 -17.11 -21.39 15.76
C VAL A 11 -17.99 -22.64 15.65
N ARG A 12 -17.46 -23.82 15.98
CA ARG A 12 -18.22 -25.08 15.89
C ARG A 12 -19.37 -25.15 16.89
N THR A 13 -19.17 -24.66 18.12
CA THR A 13 -20.23 -24.57 19.14
C THR A 13 -21.36 -23.66 18.65
N ARG A 14 -21.03 -22.51 18.04
CA ARG A 14 -22.04 -21.60 17.50
C ARG A 14 -22.83 -22.22 16.35
N MET A 15 -22.15 -22.84 15.39
CA MET A 15 -22.81 -23.54 14.27
C MET A 15 -23.84 -24.57 14.74
N LEU A 16 -23.55 -25.30 15.83
CA LEU A 16 -24.49 -26.27 16.41
C LEU A 16 -25.68 -25.61 17.12
N ALA A 17 -25.48 -24.44 17.73
CA ALA A 17 -26.52 -23.72 18.46
C ALA A 17 -27.47 -22.94 17.54
N THR A 18 -26.94 -22.31 16.48
CA THR A 18 -27.70 -21.44 15.59
C THR A 18 -28.05 -22.07 14.24
N GLY A 19 -27.42 -23.21 13.89
CA GLY A 19 -27.58 -23.85 12.59
C GLY A 19 -26.89 -23.09 11.44
N GLU A 20 -26.12 -22.04 11.75
CA GLU A 20 -25.42 -21.22 10.76
C GLU A 20 -24.25 -21.97 10.12
N ASN A 21 -23.90 -21.61 8.89
CA ASN A 21 -22.71 -22.16 8.23
C ASN A 21 -21.42 -21.61 8.87
N TYR A 22 -20.28 -22.25 8.57
CA TYR A 22 -19.00 -21.92 9.18
C TYR A 22 -18.54 -20.48 8.92
N THR A 23 -18.80 -19.97 7.72
CA THR A 23 -18.37 -18.62 7.31
C THR A 23 -19.11 -17.57 8.13
N THR A 24 -20.44 -17.67 8.22
CA THR A 24 -21.27 -16.73 8.99
C THR A 24 -20.93 -16.79 10.47
N ALA A 25 -20.88 -18.00 11.06
CA ALA A 25 -20.55 -18.17 12.47
C ALA A 25 -19.15 -17.61 12.83
N ARG A 26 -18.19 -17.72 11.91
CA ARG A 26 -16.83 -17.19 12.09
C ARG A 26 -16.79 -15.66 12.02
N SER A 27 -17.46 -15.05 11.05
CA SER A 27 -17.50 -13.58 10.92
C SER A 27 -18.19 -12.91 12.10
N THR A 28 -19.25 -13.52 12.64
CA THR A 28 -19.97 -12.97 13.79
C THR A 28 -19.12 -13.02 15.07
N LEU A 29 -18.43 -14.15 15.32
CA LEU A 29 -17.51 -14.23 16.47
C LEU A 29 -16.32 -13.26 16.34
N LEU A 30 -15.84 -13.00 15.12
CA LEU A 30 -14.81 -11.98 14.89
C LEU A 30 -15.34 -10.57 15.18
N ALA A 31 -16.61 -10.30 14.83
CA ALA A 31 -17.25 -9.01 15.11
C ALA A 31 -17.58 -8.82 16.61
N GLU A 32 -18.02 -9.86 17.32
CA GLU A 32 -18.35 -9.80 18.75
C GLU A 32 -17.11 -9.61 19.64
N HIS A 33 -15.95 -10.11 19.21
CA HIS A 33 -14.68 -9.91 19.91
C HIS A 33 -13.96 -8.60 19.54
N ALA A 34 -14.50 -7.84 18.57
CA ALA A 34 -14.07 -6.47 18.33
C ALA A 34 -14.80 -5.56 19.35
N THR A 35 -14.19 -5.36 20.51
CA THR A 35 -14.68 -4.44 21.55
C THR A 35 -14.90 -3.04 20.98
N PRO A 36 -16.10 -2.44 21.13
CA PRO A 36 -16.30 -1.02 20.90
C PRO A 36 -15.93 -0.26 22.17
N ASP A 37 -14.77 0.39 22.18
CA ASP A 37 -14.48 1.47 23.13
C ASP A 37 -14.15 2.73 22.32
N GLN A 38 -15.11 3.65 22.29
CA GLN A 38 -14.92 5.02 21.84
C GLN A 38 -14.89 5.90 23.10
N THR A 39 -13.85 6.71 23.27
CA THR A 39 -13.91 8.17 23.45
C THR A 39 -12.48 8.71 23.68
N ALA A 40 -11.83 9.19 22.61
CA ALA A 40 -10.86 10.30 22.65
C ALA A 40 -10.41 10.63 21.21
N GLU A 41 -10.59 11.89 20.83
CA GLU A 41 -10.31 12.46 19.53
C GLU A 41 -8.79 12.66 19.32
N ALA A 42 -8.18 11.86 18.43
CA ALA A 42 -6.99 12.18 17.65
C ALA A 42 -6.76 11.05 16.63
N GLY A 43 -6.52 11.41 15.36
CA GLY A 43 -6.59 10.50 14.22
C GLY A 43 -5.75 9.24 14.32
N ASN A 44 -6.39 8.09 14.17
CA ASN A 44 -5.72 6.84 13.85
C ASN A 44 -6.49 6.14 12.73
N GLY A 45 -6.24 6.57 11.49
CA GLY A 45 -6.56 5.77 10.31
C GLY A 45 -5.84 4.41 10.38
N PRO A 46 -6.11 3.45 9.48
CA PRO A 46 -5.55 2.10 9.55
C PRO A 46 -4.04 2.16 9.81
N THR A 47 -3.63 1.74 11.01
CA THR A 47 -2.22 1.75 11.41
C THR A 47 -1.53 0.65 10.61
N ALA A 48 -0.48 1.01 9.87
CA ALA A 48 0.31 0.05 9.12
C ALA A 48 0.83 -1.05 10.05
N ASP A 49 0.79 -2.30 9.60
CA ASP A 49 1.38 -3.41 10.36
C ASP A 49 2.86 -3.09 10.67
N PRO A 50 3.32 -3.29 11.93
CA PRO A 50 4.65 -2.86 12.35
C PRO A 50 5.78 -3.52 11.56
N GLN A 51 5.56 -4.72 11.00
CA GLN A 51 6.56 -5.38 10.15
C GLN A 51 6.67 -4.69 8.79
N ILE A 52 5.56 -4.19 8.24
CA ILE A 52 5.52 -3.44 6.99
C ILE A 52 6.25 -2.10 7.15
N GLU A 53 6.03 -1.39 8.27
CA GLU A 53 6.72 -0.12 8.53
C GLU A 53 8.23 -0.31 8.73
N GLN A 54 8.64 -1.36 9.44
CA GLN A 54 10.06 -1.71 9.57
C GLN A 54 10.69 -2.03 8.22
N PHE A 55 9.97 -2.76 7.36
CA PHE A 55 10.42 -3.05 5.99
C PHE A 55 10.57 -1.78 5.15
N ARG A 56 9.58 -0.88 5.20
CA ARG A 56 9.64 0.44 4.54
C ARG A 56 10.85 1.22 5.02
N THR A 57 10.98 1.42 6.33
CA THR A 57 12.07 2.20 6.95
C THR A 57 13.45 1.64 6.58
N LYS A 58 13.62 0.31 6.63
CA LYS A 58 14.88 -0.33 6.23
C LYS A 58 15.19 -0.12 4.74
N THR A 59 14.17 -0.22 3.90
CA THR A 59 14.31 -0.03 2.44
C THR A 59 14.73 1.41 2.14
N LEU A 60 14.05 2.40 2.72
CA LEU A 60 14.39 3.81 2.53
C LEU A 60 15.80 4.13 3.05
N ARG A 61 16.18 3.63 4.22
CA ARG A 61 17.55 3.81 4.73
C ARG A 61 18.61 3.23 3.80
N THR A 62 18.29 2.16 3.06
CA THR A 62 19.25 1.47 2.18
C THR A 62 19.36 2.16 0.83
N PHE A 63 18.24 2.53 0.23
CA PHE A 63 18.17 3.01 -1.16
C PHE A 63 17.93 4.51 -1.29
N MET A 64 17.48 5.19 -0.24
CA MET A 64 17.14 6.61 -0.23
C MET A 64 17.51 7.29 1.10
N PRO A 65 18.77 7.19 1.57
CA PRO A 65 19.19 7.68 2.89
C PRO A 65 19.02 9.20 3.06
N ASP A 66 19.24 9.97 1.99
CA ASP A 66 19.20 11.44 1.99
C ASP A 66 18.04 11.99 1.16
N GLY A 67 16.97 11.21 0.96
CA GLY A 67 15.86 11.59 0.09
C GLY A 67 16.13 11.37 -1.41
N ARG A 68 17.37 11.03 -1.80
CA ARG A 68 17.75 10.69 -3.17
C ARG A 68 18.00 9.21 -3.34
N ILE A 69 17.55 8.64 -4.45
CA ILE A 69 17.71 7.23 -4.76
C ILE A 69 19.17 6.96 -5.15
N THR A 70 19.87 6.14 -4.36
CA THR A 70 21.28 5.79 -4.59
C THR A 70 21.43 4.60 -5.52
N ALA A 71 20.48 3.67 -5.47
CA ALA A 71 20.41 2.51 -6.35
C ALA A 71 18.96 2.05 -6.50
N ILE A 72 18.60 1.59 -7.70
CA ILE A 72 17.27 1.02 -7.95
C ILE A 72 17.22 -0.40 -7.36
N PRO A 73 16.26 -0.71 -6.46
CA PRO A 73 16.14 -2.05 -5.90
C PRO A 73 15.84 -3.10 -6.97
N THR A 74 16.54 -4.23 -6.92
CA THR A 74 16.23 -5.40 -7.79
C THR A 74 14.97 -6.14 -7.37
N LYS A 75 14.61 -6.05 -6.08
CA LYS A 75 13.38 -6.65 -5.55
C LYS A 75 12.21 -5.70 -5.79
N ARG A 76 11.21 -6.17 -6.52
CA ARG A 76 10.00 -5.41 -6.87
C ARG A 76 9.26 -4.83 -5.65
N ARG A 77 9.10 -5.60 -4.58
CA ARG A 77 8.49 -5.10 -3.33
C ARG A 77 9.26 -3.93 -2.69
N ALA A 78 10.58 -3.91 -2.80
CA ALA A 78 11.39 -2.77 -2.33
C ALA A 78 11.29 -1.59 -3.30
N LEU A 79 11.19 -1.85 -4.61
CA LEU A 79 10.93 -0.82 -5.61
C LEU A 79 9.59 -0.11 -5.33
N VAL A 80 8.52 -0.86 -5.04
CA VAL A 80 7.20 -0.28 -4.69
C VAL A 80 7.30 0.71 -3.53
N VAL A 81 8.08 0.40 -2.50
CA VAL A 81 8.34 1.35 -1.38
C VAL A 81 8.94 2.65 -1.89
N ILE A 82 9.91 2.58 -2.79
CA ILE A 82 10.54 3.77 -3.40
C ILE A 82 9.53 4.54 -4.25
N LEU A 83 8.73 3.85 -5.07
CA LEU A 83 7.70 4.49 -5.90
C LEU A 83 6.67 5.24 -5.05
N ILE A 84 6.23 4.67 -3.92
CA ILE A 84 5.30 5.32 -2.99
C ILE A 84 5.93 6.58 -2.39
N GLU A 85 7.21 6.55 -2.01
CA GLU A 85 7.87 7.76 -1.50
C GLU A 85 8.02 8.85 -2.56
N VAL A 86 8.37 8.48 -3.79
CA VAL A 86 8.46 9.42 -4.91
C VAL A 86 7.08 10.02 -5.22
N LEU A 87 6.01 9.21 -5.14
CA LEU A 87 4.64 9.65 -5.38
C LEU A 87 4.21 10.77 -4.42
N LYS A 88 4.70 10.78 -3.18
CA LYS A 88 4.39 11.82 -2.18
C LYS A 88 4.93 13.21 -2.53
N ALA A 89 5.88 13.30 -3.46
CA ALA A 89 6.34 14.58 -3.98
C ALA A 89 5.46 15.12 -5.12
N LEU A 90 4.49 14.33 -5.59
CA LEU A 90 3.52 14.71 -6.59
C LEU A 90 2.19 15.09 -5.91
N ASP A 91 1.56 16.11 -6.46
CA ASP A 91 0.27 16.61 -6.00
C ASP A 91 -0.84 15.84 -6.72
N ALA A 92 -1.82 15.36 -5.95
CA ALA A 92 -2.89 14.52 -6.47
C ALA A 92 -3.91 15.29 -7.33
N ASP A 93 -4.02 16.61 -7.16
CA ASP A 93 -4.96 17.46 -7.91
C ASP A 93 -4.30 18.12 -9.13
N LYS A 94 -2.99 17.92 -9.32
CA LYS A 94 -2.22 18.53 -10.41
C LYS A 94 -2.03 17.60 -11.60
N VAL A 95 -2.21 18.19 -12.79
CA VAL A 95 -1.75 17.61 -14.06
C VAL A 95 -0.37 18.17 -14.41
N TYR A 96 0.55 17.28 -14.74
CA TYR A 96 1.93 17.60 -15.07
C TYR A 96 2.21 17.39 -16.55
N GLU A 97 2.93 18.33 -17.17
CA GLU A 97 3.59 18.04 -18.44
C GLU A 97 4.81 17.13 -18.22
N GLU A 98 5.25 16.45 -19.27
CA GLU A 98 6.42 15.57 -19.19
C GLU A 98 7.66 16.27 -18.63
N LYS A 99 7.92 17.52 -19.04
CA LYS A 99 9.09 18.27 -18.57
C LYS A 99 9.02 18.58 -17.08
N GLU A 100 7.85 18.96 -16.58
CA GLU A 100 7.64 19.23 -15.16
C GLU A 100 7.84 17.95 -14.33
N LEU A 101 7.20 16.86 -14.76
CA LEU A 101 7.33 15.58 -14.08
C LEU A 101 8.79 15.09 -14.06
N ASN A 102 9.52 15.26 -15.16
CA ASN A 102 10.94 14.90 -15.22
C ASN A 102 11.80 15.73 -14.27
N GLY A 103 11.48 17.01 -14.09
CA GLY A 103 12.17 17.85 -13.12
C GLY A 103 12.01 17.33 -11.70
N ILE A 104 10.78 16.96 -11.31
CA ILE A 104 10.48 16.43 -9.99
C ILE A 104 11.16 15.06 -9.79
N LEU A 105 10.96 14.13 -10.73
CA LEU A 105 11.55 12.79 -10.65
C LEU A 105 13.10 12.82 -10.72
N GLY A 106 13.66 13.81 -11.43
CA GLY A 106 15.11 14.01 -11.57
C GLY A 106 15.81 14.39 -10.27
N ASP A 107 15.08 14.98 -9.32
CA ASP A 107 15.57 15.26 -7.97
C ASP A 107 15.85 13.95 -7.20
N PHE A 108 14.99 12.94 -7.41
CA PHE A 108 15.13 11.62 -6.81
C PHE A 108 16.16 10.73 -7.51
N HIS A 109 16.17 10.68 -8.85
CA HIS A 109 17.08 9.83 -9.61
C HIS A 109 17.29 10.34 -11.05
N PRO A 110 18.53 10.29 -11.60
CA PRO A 110 18.79 10.73 -12.98
C PRO A 110 18.04 9.90 -14.03
N ASP A 111 17.75 8.62 -13.73
CA ASP A 111 16.89 7.77 -14.56
C ASP A 111 15.40 8.00 -14.23
N PHE A 112 14.93 9.22 -14.44
CA PHE A 112 13.53 9.59 -14.23
C PHE A 112 12.58 8.88 -15.22
N ALA A 113 13.08 8.43 -16.36
CA ALA A 113 12.32 7.66 -17.34
C ALA A 113 11.92 6.29 -16.78
N LEU A 114 12.84 5.61 -16.09
CA LEU A 114 12.54 4.37 -15.36
C LEU A 114 11.48 4.62 -14.29
N LEU A 115 11.65 5.61 -13.41
CA LEU A 115 10.69 5.91 -12.36
C LEU A 115 9.29 6.17 -12.92
N ARG A 116 9.20 6.97 -13.99
CA ARG A 116 7.93 7.27 -14.65
C ARG A 116 7.26 6.01 -15.19
N ARG A 117 8.03 5.12 -15.85
CA ARG A 117 7.52 3.86 -16.38
C ARG A 117 6.98 2.96 -15.27
N GLU A 118 7.72 2.82 -14.17
CA GLU A 118 7.32 1.97 -13.05
C GLU A 118 6.09 2.54 -12.31
N LEU A 119 5.99 3.86 -12.14
CA LEU A 119 4.80 4.50 -11.57
C LEU A 119 3.54 4.23 -12.41
N ILE A 120 3.66 4.21 -13.74
CA ILE A 120 2.55 3.86 -14.65
C ILE A 120 2.26 2.35 -14.62
N ASP A 121 3.29 1.50 -14.57
CA ASP A 121 3.15 0.03 -14.49
C ASP A 121 2.37 -0.40 -13.24
N TYR A 122 2.67 0.24 -12.10
CA TYR A 122 1.93 0.10 -10.85
C TYR A 122 0.68 0.99 -10.77
N ARG A 123 0.23 1.59 -11.88
CA ARG A 123 -1.02 2.37 -11.95
C ARG A 123 -1.15 3.49 -10.89
N LEU A 124 -0.02 3.97 -10.38
CA LEU A 124 0.09 5.09 -9.44
C LEU A 124 0.07 6.43 -10.18
N LEU A 125 0.58 6.45 -11.41
CA LEU A 125 0.42 7.54 -12.37
C LEU A 125 -0.42 7.07 -13.57
N GLU A 126 -1.24 7.99 -14.06
CA GLU A 126 -1.92 7.89 -15.35
C GLU A 126 -1.26 8.84 -16.35
N ARG A 127 -1.40 8.52 -17.65
CA ARG A 127 -0.86 9.32 -18.75
C ARG A 127 -1.90 9.47 -19.85
N ASN A 128 -2.05 10.69 -20.36
CA ASN A 128 -2.80 10.92 -21.59
C ASN A 128 -1.90 10.64 -22.81
N SER A 129 -2.26 9.65 -23.61
CA SER A 129 -1.51 9.24 -24.79
C SER A 129 -1.46 10.28 -25.91
N HIS A 130 -2.42 11.22 -25.96
CA HIS A 130 -2.53 12.23 -27.00
C HIS A 130 -1.81 13.53 -26.62
N THR A 131 -1.93 13.97 -25.36
CA THR A 131 -1.34 15.24 -24.90
C THR A 131 0.02 15.05 -24.23
N GLY A 132 0.38 13.83 -23.80
CA GLY A 132 1.61 13.58 -23.06
C GLY A 132 1.61 14.09 -21.62
N GLN A 133 0.42 14.40 -21.08
CA GLN A 133 0.23 14.82 -19.70
C GLN A 133 0.15 13.64 -18.74
N TYR A 134 0.52 13.87 -17.49
CA TYR A 134 0.55 12.88 -16.41
C TYR A 134 -0.18 13.40 -15.17
N TRP A 135 -0.80 12.53 -14.40
CA TRP A 135 -1.42 12.86 -13.11
C TRP A 135 -1.37 11.67 -12.16
N VAL A 136 -1.40 11.94 -10.87
CA VAL A 136 -1.54 10.90 -9.84
C VAL A 136 -2.90 10.24 -10.00
N ASN A 137 -2.91 8.91 -9.99
CA ASN A 137 -4.16 8.18 -10.00
C ASN A 137 -4.78 8.25 -8.58
N PRO A 138 -5.93 8.92 -8.39
CA PRO A 138 -6.55 9.07 -7.08
C PRO A 138 -7.11 7.73 -6.54
N THR A 139 -7.37 6.78 -7.44
CA THR A 139 -7.93 5.47 -7.09
C THR A 139 -7.18 4.39 -7.86
N PRO A 140 -5.96 4.02 -7.43
CA PRO A 140 -5.22 2.94 -8.08
C PRO A 140 -6.05 1.65 -8.04
N PRO A 141 -6.15 0.92 -9.16
CA PRO A 141 -6.91 -0.32 -9.22
C PRO A 141 -6.27 -1.38 -8.31
N VAL A 142 -7.06 -2.35 -7.87
CA VAL A 142 -6.53 -3.50 -7.14
C VAL A 142 -5.53 -4.24 -8.03
N HIS A 143 -4.28 -4.31 -7.59
CA HIS A 143 -3.24 -5.05 -8.28
C HIS A 143 -3.54 -6.55 -8.28
N THR A 144 -3.15 -7.26 -9.34
CA THR A 144 -3.35 -8.71 -9.48
C THR A 144 -2.02 -9.44 -9.62
N GLY A 145 -2.01 -10.76 -9.40
CA GLY A 145 -0.82 -11.60 -9.56
C GLY A 145 0.35 -11.19 -8.67
N SER A 146 1.54 -11.09 -9.25
CA SER A 146 2.76 -10.70 -8.53
C SER A 146 2.69 -9.29 -7.96
N GLN A 147 2.06 -8.35 -8.69
CA GLN A 147 1.90 -6.97 -8.23
C GLN A 147 1.04 -6.88 -6.95
N ALA A 148 0.04 -7.76 -6.80
CA ALA A 148 -0.76 -7.83 -5.58
C ALA A 148 0.11 -8.17 -4.35
N GLN A 149 1.01 -9.14 -4.50
CA GLN A 149 1.91 -9.54 -3.42
C GLN A 149 2.99 -8.48 -3.11
N GLU A 150 3.42 -7.75 -4.13
CA GLU A 150 4.38 -6.65 -4.00
C GLU A 150 3.75 -5.42 -3.31
N MET A 151 2.49 -5.13 -3.59
CA MET A 151 1.76 -3.99 -3.02
C MET A 151 1.12 -4.31 -1.66
N ALA A 152 0.91 -5.59 -1.33
CA ALA A 152 0.21 -6.03 -0.13
C ALA A 152 0.72 -5.34 1.16
N GLY A 153 -0.19 -4.56 1.78
CA GLY A 153 0.05 -3.82 3.02
C GLY A 153 0.79 -2.49 2.84
N LEU A 154 1.35 -2.21 1.66
CA LEU A 154 1.97 -0.91 1.35
C LEU A 154 0.93 0.14 0.89
N GLU A 155 -0.26 -0.31 0.49
CA GLU A 155 -1.38 0.53 0.06
C GLU A 155 -1.78 1.58 1.12
N VAL A 156 -1.56 1.26 2.40
CA VAL A 156 -1.82 2.17 3.53
C VAL A 156 -1.02 3.48 3.46
N PHE A 157 0.08 3.51 2.69
CA PHE A 157 0.96 4.65 2.53
C PHE A 157 0.64 5.52 1.30
N LEU A 158 -0.40 5.19 0.53
CA LEU A 158 -0.87 5.96 -0.65
C LEU A 158 -1.81 7.12 -0.27
N ARG A 159 -1.71 7.64 0.97
CA ARG A 159 -2.56 8.73 1.46
C ARG A 159 -2.07 10.09 1.02
#